data_AF-A0A9D1NJ31-F1
#
_entry.id   AF-A0A9D1NJ31-F1
#
_cell.length_a   1.000
_cell.length_b   1.000
_cell.length_c   1.000
_cell.angle_alpha   90.00
_cell.angle_beta   90.00
_cell.angle_gamma   90.00
#
_symmetry.space_group_name_H-M   'P 1'
#
loop_
_entity.id
_entity.type
_entity.pdbx_description
1 polymer ?
#
loop_
_entity_poly.entity_id
_entity_poly.type
_entity_poly.pdbx_seq_one_letter_code
_entity_poly.pdbx_strand_id
1 'polypeptide(L)'
;LFAAASAVPSFGAQVWVSGVSKESGWVDVNKTGNDGMLCWAAATSNVAGWWQSQSSVPAGIPQTGAEIYQTMKDTFKDAGNYADVGMKWYFGGADAMGSAYKAEAFRVDVDDPAATGGYWKDWLNENGGASAITTGKAYRRTYEDEDLGNGLATTFIDLMTSGCGITLSLVNNTGGRNSHAVTLWGMTYDEETRKIYSLYVTDSDDGKTELTEYKVDYQTQTLTYGDGKDVPIVNWEQTKVTMAGYYIEQWEALNLPFAAIPEPSAFGLLAGTCALALAASRRRRK
;
A
#
# COMPACT_ATOMS: atom_id res chain seq x y z
N LEU A 1 -32.99 -33.50 -29.78
CA LEU A 1 -31.72 -32.75 -29.74
C LEU A 1 -31.96 -31.49 -28.92
N PHE A 2 -31.56 -31.49 -27.65
CA PHE A 2 -31.53 -30.26 -26.85
C PHE A 2 -30.18 -29.59 -27.10
N ALA A 3 -30.23 -28.36 -27.60
CA ALA A 3 -29.04 -27.55 -27.82
C ALA A 3 -28.43 -27.20 -26.46
N ALA A 4 -27.17 -27.57 -26.26
CA ALA A 4 -26.37 -27.05 -25.17
C ALA A 4 -26.17 -25.55 -25.41
N ALA A 5 -26.75 -24.72 -24.55
CA ALA A 5 -26.42 -23.32 -24.49
C ALA A 5 -24.93 -23.22 -24.11
N SER A 6 -24.11 -22.73 -25.02
CA SER A 6 -22.75 -22.31 -24.70
C SER A 6 -22.86 -21.15 -23.70
N ALA A 7 -22.54 -21.41 -22.44
CA ALA A 7 -22.33 -20.35 -21.47
C ALA A 7 -21.17 -19.50 -21.99
N VAL A 8 -21.50 -18.28 -22.44
CA VAL A 8 -20.50 -17.22 -22.60
C VAL A 8 -19.86 -17.05 -21.23
N PRO A 9 -18.52 -17.02 -21.09
CA PRO A 9 -17.90 -16.75 -19.80
C PRO A 9 -18.49 -15.44 -19.28
N SER A 10 -19.02 -15.43 -18.05
CA SER A 10 -19.34 -14.17 -17.42
C SER A 10 -18.03 -13.38 -17.37
N PHE A 11 -18.04 -12.16 -17.90
CA PHE A 11 -16.94 -11.24 -17.61
C PHE A 11 -16.94 -11.06 -16.09
N GLY A 12 -15.82 -11.35 -15.44
CA GLY A 12 -15.71 -11.24 -13.98
C GLY A 12 -16.18 -9.88 -13.48
N ALA A 13 -16.84 -9.84 -12.33
CA ALA A 13 -17.22 -8.59 -11.69
C ALA A 13 -16.00 -7.74 -11.40
N GLN A 14 -16.19 -6.43 -11.41
CA GLN A 14 -15.14 -5.46 -11.13
C GLN A 14 -15.48 -4.68 -9.88
N VAL A 15 -14.45 -4.36 -9.09
CA VAL A 15 -14.55 -3.44 -7.96
C VAL A 15 -13.35 -2.50 -8.00
N TRP A 16 -13.59 -1.25 -7.63
CA TRP A 16 -12.64 -0.16 -7.71
C TRP A 16 -12.64 0.62 -6.40
N VAL A 17 -11.47 1.14 -6.04
CA VAL A 17 -11.35 2.17 -5.00
C VAL A 17 -12.25 3.36 -5.36
N SER A 18 -12.85 4.00 -4.36
CA SER A 18 -13.78 5.11 -4.57
C SER A 18 -13.20 6.21 -5.49
N GLY A 19 -13.99 6.61 -6.48
CA GLY A 19 -13.59 7.61 -7.48
C GLY A 19 -12.57 7.14 -8.51
N VAL A 20 -12.19 5.85 -8.51
CA VAL A 20 -11.24 5.26 -9.46
C VAL A 20 -11.96 4.41 -10.50
N SER A 21 -11.39 4.40 -11.70
CA SER A 21 -11.82 3.62 -12.87
C SER A 21 -10.58 3.17 -13.63
N LYS A 22 -10.77 2.39 -14.70
CA LYS A 22 -9.67 2.00 -15.58
C LYS A 22 -9.03 3.22 -16.26
N GLU A 23 -9.81 4.27 -16.51
CA GLU A 23 -9.40 5.45 -17.27
C GLU A 23 -8.83 6.58 -16.39
N SER A 24 -9.27 6.69 -15.13
CA SER A 24 -8.91 7.85 -14.28
C SER A 24 -9.12 7.62 -12.78
N GLY A 25 -8.62 8.56 -11.97
CA GLY A 25 -8.84 8.64 -10.51
C GLY A 25 -7.73 8.01 -9.68
N TRP A 26 -6.89 7.18 -10.30
CA TRP A 26 -5.70 6.61 -9.69
C TRP A 26 -4.53 7.62 -9.67
N VAL A 27 -3.60 7.42 -8.73
CA VAL A 27 -2.36 8.21 -8.60
C VAL A 27 -1.17 7.32 -8.92
N ASP A 28 -0.19 7.85 -9.64
CA ASP A 28 0.97 7.10 -10.08
C ASP A 28 2.28 7.90 -9.96
N VAL A 29 2.91 7.74 -8.79
CA VAL A 29 4.22 8.29 -8.49
C VAL A 29 5.31 7.35 -8.99
N ASN A 30 6.15 7.88 -9.87
CA ASN A 30 7.31 7.19 -10.41
C ASN A 30 8.60 7.52 -9.67
N LYS A 31 9.44 6.50 -9.45
CA LYS A 31 10.79 6.68 -8.91
C LYS A 31 11.69 7.43 -9.90
N THR A 32 12.54 8.30 -9.37
CA THR A 32 13.47 9.14 -10.14
C THR A 32 14.78 9.39 -9.37
N GLY A 33 15.88 8.85 -9.88
CA GLY A 33 17.23 9.09 -9.36
C GLY A 33 17.66 8.09 -8.27
N ASN A 34 18.18 8.58 -7.14
CA ASN A 34 18.68 7.75 -6.03
C ASN A 34 17.56 7.42 -5.02
N ASP A 35 16.54 6.70 -5.49
CA ASP A 35 15.37 6.25 -4.72
C ASP A 35 15.03 4.77 -5.01
N GLY A 36 16.02 3.97 -5.40
CA GLY A 36 15.84 2.61 -5.90
C GLY A 36 15.11 1.66 -4.95
N MET A 37 15.16 1.92 -3.64
CA MET A 37 14.52 1.12 -2.59
C MET A 37 13.25 1.76 -2.01
N LEU A 38 12.77 2.88 -2.57
CA LEU A 38 11.64 3.67 -2.05
C LEU A 38 10.30 3.37 -2.72
N CYS A 39 10.10 2.17 -3.28
CA CYS A 39 8.80 1.78 -3.85
C CYS A 39 7.67 1.83 -2.81
N TRP A 40 7.96 1.48 -1.55
CA TRP A 40 7.00 1.60 -0.43
C TRP A 40 6.57 3.05 -0.17
N ALA A 41 7.48 4.01 -0.33
CA ALA A 41 7.19 5.42 -0.15
C ALA A 41 6.38 5.96 -1.34
N ALA A 42 6.65 5.50 -2.56
CA ALA A 42 5.84 5.84 -3.73
C ALA A 42 4.41 5.30 -3.58
N ALA A 43 4.26 4.02 -3.20
CA ALA A 43 2.95 3.40 -2.97
C ALA A 43 2.17 4.09 -1.82
N THR A 44 2.85 4.46 -0.74
CA THR A 44 2.29 5.29 0.34
C THR A 44 1.78 6.63 -0.20
N SER A 45 2.59 7.31 -1.02
CA SER A 45 2.31 8.65 -1.54
C SER A 45 1.13 8.64 -2.51
N ASN A 46 0.98 7.57 -3.30
CA ASN A 46 -0.18 7.34 -4.14
C ASN A 46 -1.47 7.28 -3.31
N VAL A 47 -1.50 6.46 -2.26
CA VAL A 47 -2.67 6.35 -1.36
C VAL A 47 -2.96 7.65 -0.64
N ALA A 48 -1.94 8.29 -0.06
CA ALA A 48 -2.10 9.53 0.68
C ALA A 48 -2.56 10.69 -0.24
N GLY A 49 -1.98 10.80 -1.44
CA GLY A 49 -2.37 11.80 -2.44
C GLY A 49 -3.79 11.59 -2.94
N TRP A 50 -4.19 10.34 -3.21
CA TRP A 50 -5.56 10.00 -3.58
C TRP A 50 -6.54 10.33 -2.44
N TRP A 51 -6.22 9.95 -1.21
CA TRP A 51 -7.07 10.22 -0.04
C TRP A 51 -7.27 11.73 0.16
N GLN A 52 -6.19 12.51 0.08
CA GLN A 52 -6.25 13.96 0.18
C GLN A 52 -7.02 14.62 -0.94
N SER A 53 -7.01 14.04 -2.16
CA SER A 53 -7.77 14.57 -3.29
C SER A 53 -9.29 14.52 -3.11
N GLN A 54 -9.77 13.77 -2.11
CA GLN A 54 -11.19 13.68 -1.78
C GLN A 54 -11.70 14.90 -0.99
N SER A 55 -10.84 15.85 -0.58
CA SER A 55 -11.27 17.09 0.09
C SER A 55 -10.27 18.24 -0.10
N SER A 56 -10.57 19.41 0.49
CA SER A 56 -9.64 20.53 0.52
C SER A 56 -8.49 20.29 1.50
N VAL A 57 -7.25 20.36 1.01
CA VAL A 57 -6.06 20.26 1.86
C VAL A 57 -5.59 21.67 2.25
N PRO A 58 -5.38 21.95 3.55
CA PRO A 58 -4.86 23.23 4.01
C PRO A 58 -3.46 23.56 3.47
N ALA A 59 -3.13 24.86 3.43
CA ALA A 59 -1.83 25.31 2.95
C ALA A 59 -0.69 24.83 3.85
N GLY A 60 0.42 24.38 3.24
CA GLY A 60 1.62 23.91 3.95
C GLY A 60 1.71 22.39 4.10
N ILE A 61 0.64 21.64 3.88
CA ILE A 61 0.71 20.17 3.77
C ILE A 61 1.07 19.78 2.33
N PRO A 62 2.00 18.83 2.09
CA PRO A 62 2.21 18.23 0.77
C PRO A 62 0.89 17.63 0.24
N GLN A 63 0.36 18.10 -0.88
CA GLN A 63 -1.03 17.81 -1.27
C GLN A 63 -1.13 16.63 -2.24
N THR A 64 -0.28 16.63 -3.26
CA THR A 64 -0.30 15.62 -4.33
C THR A 64 0.60 14.43 -4.00
N GLY A 65 0.36 13.28 -4.63
CA GLY A 65 1.25 12.12 -4.49
C GLY A 65 2.71 12.46 -4.81
N ALA A 66 2.96 13.30 -5.81
CA ALA A 66 4.31 13.74 -6.16
C ALA A 66 4.96 14.61 -5.06
N GLU A 67 4.21 15.53 -4.45
CA GLU A 67 4.71 16.35 -3.34
C GLU A 67 4.99 15.51 -2.10
N ILE A 68 4.06 14.61 -1.73
CA ILE A 68 4.22 13.70 -0.60
C ILE A 68 5.44 12.80 -0.81
N TYR A 69 5.60 12.27 -2.01
CA TYR A 69 6.74 11.41 -2.34
C TYR A 69 8.06 12.17 -2.26
N GLN A 70 8.09 13.41 -2.76
CA GLN A 70 9.28 14.25 -2.65
C GLN A 70 9.63 14.52 -1.18
N THR A 71 8.63 14.80 -0.32
CA THR A 71 8.84 14.92 1.11
C THR A 71 9.41 13.64 1.72
N MET A 72 8.88 12.46 1.36
CA MET A 72 9.41 11.19 1.84
C MET A 72 10.85 10.94 1.36
N LYS A 73 11.18 11.27 0.10
CA LYS A 73 12.55 11.18 -0.44
C LYS A 73 13.54 12.07 0.29
N ASP A 74 13.12 13.27 0.67
CA ASP A 74 13.95 14.21 1.40
C ASP A 74 14.17 13.79 2.87
N THR A 75 13.23 13.01 3.42
CA THR A 75 13.24 12.55 4.82
C THR A 75 13.92 11.19 5.00
N PHE A 76 13.62 10.19 4.17
CA PHE A 76 14.04 8.80 4.37
C PHE A 76 15.27 8.43 3.52
N LYS A 77 16.16 7.61 4.09
CA LYS A 77 17.28 7.01 3.33
C LYS A 77 16.72 6.07 2.27
N ASP A 78 17.49 5.87 1.20
CA ASP A 78 17.15 4.92 0.14
C ASP A 78 17.28 3.48 0.65
N ALA A 79 16.25 3.03 1.37
CA ALA A 79 16.19 1.74 2.05
C ALA A 79 14.75 1.19 2.02
N GLY A 80 14.65 -0.13 1.99
CA GLY A 80 13.36 -0.83 1.95
C GLY A 80 12.59 -0.72 3.26
N ASN A 81 11.27 -0.58 3.15
CA ASN A 81 10.32 -0.61 4.26
C ASN A 81 8.94 -1.07 3.75
N TYR A 82 7.96 -1.17 4.64
CA TYR A 82 6.56 -1.41 4.28
C TYR A 82 5.79 -0.09 4.11
N ALA A 83 4.73 -0.12 3.30
CA ALA A 83 3.91 1.06 3.05
C ALA A 83 3.13 1.52 4.30
N ASP A 84 2.75 0.60 5.20
CA ASP A 84 2.10 0.97 6.48
C ASP A 84 2.99 1.88 7.34
N VAL A 85 4.31 1.70 7.29
CA VAL A 85 5.26 2.57 7.98
C VAL A 85 5.22 3.98 7.41
N GLY A 86 5.14 4.10 6.08
CA GLY A 86 4.98 5.38 5.40
C GLY A 86 3.65 6.06 5.75
N MET A 87 2.56 5.30 5.75
CA MET A 87 1.24 5.82 6.13
C MET A 87 1.24 6.28 7.59
N LYS A 88 1.80 5.48 8.50
CA LYS A 88 1.89 5.84 9.94
C LYS A 88 2.69 7.11 10.13
N TRP A 89 3.84 7.23 9.45
CA TRP A 89 4.65 8.44 9.49
C TRP A 89 3.90 9.66 8.92
N TYR A 90 3.28 9.54 7.74
CA TYR A 90 2.64 10.68 7.09
C TYR A 90 1.43 11.18 7.89
N PHE A 91 0.55 10.26 8.30
CA PHE A 91 -0.69 10.61 8.99
C PHE A 91 -0.48 10.84 10.49
N GLY A 92 0.27 9.98 11.18
CA GLY A 92 0.38 10.00 12.65
C GLY A 92 1.71 10.49 13.21
N GLY A 93 2.73 10.61 12.35
CA GLY A 93 4.07 11.03 12.71
C GLY A 93 4.94 9.90 13.26
N ALA A 94 6.18 10.25 13.65
CA ALA A 94 7.17 9.30 14.17
C ALA A 94 6.64 8.40 15.31
N ASP A 95 5.83 8.97 16.21
CA ASP A 95 5.22 8.22 17.32
C ASP A 95 4.30 7.09 16.83
N ALA A 96 3.55 7.33 15.75
CA ALA A 96 2.60 6.36 15.20
C ALA A 96 3.30 5.19 14.50
N MET A 97 4.58 5.33 14.15
CA MET A 97 5.39 4.23 13.62
C MET A 97 5.69 3.18 14.69
N GLY A 98 5.63 3.53 15.97
CA GLY A 98 5.84 2.60 17.09
C GLY A 98 7.16 1.83 16.98
N SER A 99 7.10 0.50 17.07
CA SER A 99 8.28 -0.36 16.94
C SER A 99 8.91 -0.39 15.53
N ALA A 100 8.21 0.13 14.52
CA ALA A 100 8.77 0.30 13.18
C ALA A 100 9.64 1.57 13.06
N TYR A 101 9.59 2.46 14.07
CA TYR A 101 10.47 3.62 14.13
C TYR A 101 11.93 3.18 14.28
N LYS A 102 12.75 3.63 13.35
CA LYS A 102 14.20 3.41 13.33
C LYS A 102 14.86 4.72 12.95
N ALA A 103 15.53 5.37 13.90
CA ALA A 103 16.18 6.66 13.65
C ALA A 103 17.18 6.58 12.48
N GLU A 104 17.83 5.43 12.31
CA GLU A 104 18.75 5.16 11.21
C GLU A 104 18.08 5.14 9.82
N ALA A 105 16.76 5.03 9.72
CA ALA A 105 16.02 5.09 8.46
C ALA A 105 15.91 6.52 7.90
N PHE A 106 16.18 7.55 8.71
CA PHE A 106 16.04 8.96 8.34
C PHE A 106 17.37 9.55 7.82
N ARG A 107 17.28 10.44 6.81
CA ARG A 107 18.40 11.27 6.29
C ARG A 107 18.57 12.56 7.09
N VAL A 108 17.51 12.99 7.74
CA VAL A 108 17.43 14.22 8.53
C VAL A 108 17.51 13.87 10.02
N ASP A 109 17.84 14.86 10.84
CA ASP A 109 17.75 14.71 12.28
C ASP A 109 16.29 14.48 12.67
N VAL A 110 16.03 13.41 13.42
CA VAL A 110 14.67 13.04 13.85
C VAL A 110 14.12 14.00 14.90
N ASP A 111 15.00 14.77 15.55
CA ASP A 111 14.63 15.86 16.45
C ASP A 111 14.20 17.13 15.68
N ASP A 112 14.36 17.17 14.35
CA ASP A 112 13.81 18.22 13.49
C ASP A 112 12.30 18.00 13.31
N PRO A 113 11.43 18.97 13.70
CA PRO A 113 9.98 18.86 13.47
C PRO A 113 9.59 18.57 12.02
N ALA A 114 10.39 19.01 11.04
CA ALA A 114 10.19 18.71 9.62
C ALA A 114 10.35 17.22 9.27
N ALA A 115 11.11 16.47 10.07
CA ALA A 115 11.36 15.04 9.90
C ALA A 115 10.22 14.15 10.42
N THR A 116 9.38 14.70 11.30
CA THR A 116 8.48 13.88 12.12
C THR A 116 7.21 13.42 11.42
N GLY A 117 6.84 14.01 10.28
CA GLY A 117 5.59 13.70 9.57
C GLY A 117 4.37 14.19 10.35
N GLY A 118 3.31 13.37 10.43
CA GLY A 118 2.17 13.64 11.32
C GLY A 118 1.27 14.79 10.87
N TYR A 119 1.17 15.02 9.55
CA TYR A 119 0.36 16.09 8.96
C TYR A 119 -1.11 16.03 9.38
N TRP A 120 -1.59 14.83 9.70
CA TRP A 120 -2.97 14.52 10.06
C TRP A 120 -3.11 13.87 11.44
N LYS A 121 -2.16 14.10 12.35
CA LYS A 121 -2.05 13.36 13.62
C LYS A 121 -3.33 13.41 14.45
N ASP A 122 -3.93 14.60 14.55
CA ASP A 122 -5.16 14.80 15.33
C ASP A 122 -6.33 14.06 14.68
N TRP A 123 -6.47 14.17 13.35
CA TRP A 123 -7.49 13.45 12.59
C TRP A 123 -7.35 11.93 12.69
N LEU A 124 -6.13 11.42 12.57
CA LEU A 124 -5.83 10.00 12.74
C LEU A 124 -6.28 9.54 14.14
N ASN A 125 -5.92 10.27 15.19
CA ASN A 125 -6.27 9.91 16.56
C ASN A 125 -7.79 9.90 16.82
N GLU A 126 -8.51 10.87 16.25
CA GLU A 126 -9.98 10.94 16.34
C GLU A 126 -10.67 9.79 15.58
N ASN A 127 -10.02 9.25 14.55
CA ASN A 127 -10.58 8.24 13.66
C ASN A 127 -9.89 6.87 13.79
N GLY A 128 -9.57 6.46 15.02
CA GLY A 128 -9.09 5.10 15.32
C GLY A 128 -7.57 4.95 15.50
N GLY A 129 -6.83 6.05 15.44
CA GLY A 129 -5.38 6.08 15.65
C GLY A 129 -4.63 5.23 14.63
N ALA A 130 -3.50 4.66 15.03
CA ALA A 130 -2.70 3.77 14.18
C ALA A 130 -3.50 2.55 13.67
N SER A 131 -4.62 2.18 14.30
CA SER A 131 -5.50 1.08 13.85
C SER A 131 -6.28 1.39 12.58
N ALA A 132 -6.37 2.67 12.19
CA ALA A 132 -6.89 3.07 10.88
C ALA A 132 -5.99 2.62 9.72
N ILE A 133 -4.74 2.24 10.01
CA ILE A 133 -3.80 1.68 9.04
C ILE A 133 -3.73 0.18 9.30
N THR A 134 -4.46 -0.57 8.50
CA THR A 134 -4.63 -2.01 8.66
C THR A 134 -3.68 -2.76 7.75
N THR A 135 -3.24 -3.94 8.18
CA THR A 135 -2.35 -4.81 7.40
C THR A 135 -2.82 -6.25 7.52
N GLY A 136 -2.73 -7.02 6.44
CA GLY A 136 -3.05 -8.45 6.47
C GLY A 136 -2.21 -9.25 5.49
N LYS A 137 -2.09 -10.55 5.73
CA LYS A 137 -1.35 -11.44 4.82
C LYS A 137 -2.23 -11.83 3.63
N ALA A 138 -1.60 -11.98 2.47
CA ALA A 138 -2.26 -12.36 1.22
C ALA A 138 -1.98 -13.81 0.81
N TYR A 139 -1.72 -14.68 1.79
CA TYR A 139 -1.47 -16.11 1.58
C TYR A 139 -2.12 -16.99 2.65
N ARG A 140 -2.41 -18.25 2.31
CA ARG A 140 -3.04 -19.25 3.22
C ARG A 140 -1.97 -20.04 3.95
N ARG A 141 -2.21 -20.41 5.20
CA ARG A 141 -1.57 -21.57 5.84
C ARG A 141 -2.68 -22.54 6.23
N THR A 142 -2.68 -23.76 5.72
CA THR A 142 -3.79 -24.73 5.92
C THR A 142 -4.03 -25.17 7.37
N TYR A 143 -3.33 -24.63 8.37
CA TYR A 143 -3.63 -24.91 9.77
C TYR A 143 -4.64 -23.93 10.39
N GLU A 144 -4.91 -22.76 9.77
CA GLU A 144 -5.66 -21.67 10.41
C GLU A 144 -6.81 -21.07 9.59
N ASP A 145 -6.86 -21.24 8.27
CA ASP A 145 -7.88 -20.57 7.42
C ASP A 145 -8.50 -21.50 6.37
N GLU A 146 -9.83 -21.46 6.22
CA GLU A 146 -10.57 -22.31 5.26
C GLU A 146 -10.59 -21.73 3.83
N ASP A 147 -10.39 -20.42 3.62
CA ASP A 147 -10.79 -19.79 2.36
C ASP A 147 -9.93 -18.58 1.93
N LEU A 148 -8.76 -18.82 1.32
CA LEU A 148 -7.89 -17.71 0.87
C LEU A 148 -8.40 -16.98 -0.37
N GLY A 149 -8.95 -17.72 -1.35
CA GLY A 149 -9.51 -17.12 -2.56
C GLY A 149 -10.70 -16.23 -2.21
N ASN A 150 -11.66 -16.81 -1.48
CA ASN A 150 -12.83 -16.09 -0.98
C ASN A 150 -12.44 -14.97 -0.02
N GLY A 151 -11.54 -15.23 0.93
CA GLY A 151 -11.12 -14.28 1.96
C GLY A 151 -10.41 -13.06 1.39
N LEU A 152 -9.46 -13.23 0.46
CA LEU A 152 -8.70 -12.10 -0.07
C LEU A 152 -9.55 -11.22 -1.00
N ALA A 153 -10.33 -11.82 -1.91
CA ALA A 153 -11.23 -11.06 -2.76
C ALA A 153 -12.29 -10.33 -1.92
N THR A 154 -12.89 -10.99 -0.93
CA THR A 154 -13.85 -10.35 -0.01
C THR A 154 -13.20 -9.20 0.74
N THR A 155 -11.99 -9.40 1.27
CA THR A 155 -11.22 -8.33 1.93
C THR A 155 -11.03 -7.12 1.02
N PHE A 156 -10.62 -7.33 -0.24
CA PHE A 156 -10.42 -6.23 -1.18
C PHE A 156 -11.75 -5.56 -1.59
N ILE A 157 -12.84 -6.31 -1.73
CA ILE A 157 -14.18 -5.74 -1.94
C ILE A 157 -14.54 -4.83 -0.77
N ASP A 158 -14.42 -5.32 0.46
CA ASP A 158 -14.79 -4.58 1.67
C ASP A 158 -13.95 -3.30 1.80
N LEU A 159 -12.63 -3.40 1.60
CA LEU A 159 -11.73 -2.25 1.65
C LEU A 159 -12.05 -1.22 0.56
N MET A 160 -12.22 -1.65 -0.70
CA MET A 160 -12.50 -0.73 -1.81
C MET A 160 -13.86 -0.05 -1.66
N THR A 161 -14.89 -0.79 -1.26
CA THR A 161 -16.25 -0.27 -1.06
C THR A 161 -16.38 0.60 0.20
N SER A 162 -15.50 0.40 1.19
CA SER A 162 -15.39 1.27 2.37
C SER A 162 -14.56 2.54 2.12
N GLY A 163 -14.02 2.72 0.91
CA GLY A 163 -13.22 3.89 0.55
C GLY A 163 -11.82 3.86 1.15
N CYS A 164 -11.22 2.69 1.29
CA CYS A 164 -9.82 2.55 1.71
C CYS A 164 -8.87 2.67 0.51
N GLY A 165 -7.72 3.30 0.72
CA GLY A 165 -6.59 3.20 -0.21
C GLY A 165 -5.73 1.98 0.14
N ILE A 166 -5.26 1.22 -0.85
CA ILE A 166 -4.65 -0.10 -0.64
C ILE A 166 -3.28 -0.17 -1.31
N THR A 167 -2.28 -0.72 -0.62
CA THR A 167 -0.98 -1.10 -1.18
C THR A 167 -0.75 -2.59 -1.05
N LEU A 168 0.12 -3.12 -1.91
CA LEU A 168 0.54 -4.52 -1.91
C LEU A 168 2.04 -4.61 -1.73
N SER A 169 2.47 -5.39 -0.75
CA SER A 169 3.86 -5.82 -0.56
C SER A 169 4.09 -7.13 -1.29
N LEU A 170 5.00 -7.09 -2.25
CA LEU A 170 5.31 -8.16 -3.19
C LEU A 170 6.68 -8.76 -2.86
N VAL A 171 6.80 -10.07 -2.97
CA VAL A 171 8.08 -10.76 -2.77
C VAL A 171 8.37 -11.67 -3.95
N ASN A 172 9.63 -11.68 -4.37
CA ASN A 172 10.05 -12.51 -5.49
C ASN A 172 9.79 -13.99 -5.19
N ASN A 173 9.17 -14.68 -6.16
CA ASN A 173 8.77 -16.07 -6.03
C ASN A 173 9.95 -17.08 -6.16
N THR A 174 11.18 -16.59 -6.37
CA THR A 174 12.39 -17.41 -6.59
C THR A 174 13.30 -17.54 -5.35
N GLY A 175 12.86 -17.12 -4.18
CA GLY A 175 13.57 -17.34 -2.90
C GLY A 175 14.66 -16.31 -2.56
N GLY A 176 14.83 -15.26 -3.37
CA GLY A 176 15.60 -14.08 -3.00
C GLY A 176 14.76 -13.06 -2.23
N ARG A 177 15.36 -12.36 -1.25
CA ARG A 177 14.72 -11.21 -0.56
C ARG A 177 14.72 -9.96 -1.45
N ASN A 178 14.12 -10.05 -2.63
CA ASN A 178 13.77 -8.87 -3.40
C ASN A 178 12.27 -8.59 -3.17
N SER A 179 12.00 -7.51 -2.45
CA SER A 179 10.65 -7.08 -2.08
C SER A 179 10.30 -5.81 -2.84
N HIS A 180 9.05 -5.70 -3.28
CA HIS A 180 8.54 -4.56 -4.03
C HIS A 180 7.21 -4.09 -3.43
N ALA A 181 6.81 -2.87 -3.72
CA ALA A 181 5.53 -2.33 -3.27
C ALA A 181 4.83 -1.59 -4.41
N VAL A 182 3.54 -1.87 -4.58
CA VAL A 182 2.67 -1.26 -5.59
C VAL A 182 1.38 -0.75 -4.96
N THR A 183 0.66 0.13 -5.65
CA THR A 183 -0.67 0.60 -5.20
C THR A 183 -1.77 -0.18 -5.92
N LEU A 184 -2.75 -0.71 -5.18
CA LEU A 184 -3.90 -1.42 -5.74
C LEU A 184 -5.10 -0.49 -5.85
N TRP A 185 -5.68 -0.40 -7.06
CA TRP A 185 -6.78 0.50 -7.38
C TRP A 185 -8.09 -0.20 -7.72
N GLY A 186 -8.01 -1.44 -8.18
CA GLY A 186 -9.18 -2.22 -8.52
C GLY A 186 -8.84 -3.66 -8.81
N MET A 187 -9.87 -4.49 -8.99
CA MET A 187 -9.71 -5.88 -9.39
C MET A 187 -10.88 -6.38 -10.22
N THR A 188 -10.62 -7.44 -10.99
CA THR A 188 -11.67 -8.30 -11.52
C THR A 188 -11.69 -9.63 -10.77
N TYR A 189 -12.88 -10.17 -10.53
CA TYR A 189 -13.06 -11.39 -9.76
C TYR A 189 -14.30 -12.17 -10.20
N ASP A 190 -14.35 -13.43 -9.80
CA ASP A 190 -15.49 -14.31 -10.00
C ASP A 190 -16.53 -14.12 -8.89
N GLU A 191 -17.78 -13.77 -9.21
CA GLU A 191 -18.79 -13.49 -8.18
C GLU A 191 -19.20 -14.72 -7.36
N GLU A 192 -19.15 -15.91 -7.97
CA GLU A 192 -19.58 -17.16 -7.35
C GLU A 192 -18.47 -17.76 -6.48
N THR A 193 -17.26 -17.85 -7.03
CA THR A 193 -16.10 -18.50 -6.40
C THR A 193 -15.16 -17.52 -5.73
N ARG A 194 -15.43 -16.21 -5.82
CA ARG A 194 -14.60 -15.12 -5.26
C ARG A 194 -13.12 -15.24 -5.60
N LYS A 195 -12.77 -15.87 -6.73
CA LYS A 195 -11.40 -15.89 -7.23
C LYS A 195 -11.07 -14.59 -7.95
N ILE A 196 -9.91 -14.03 -7.65
CA ILE A 196 -9.38 -12.84 -8.33
C ILE A 196 -8.82 -13.28 -9.69
N TYR A 197 -9.21 -12.58 -10.76
CA TYR A 197 -8.71 -12.80 -12.11
C TYR A 197 -7.60 -11.81 -12.47
N SER A 198 -7.78 -10.54 -12.14
CA SER A 198 -6.78 -9.51 -12.36
C SER A 198 -6.81 -8.42 -11.29
N LEU A 199 -5.65 -7.79 -11.09
CA LEU A 199 -5.44 -6.63 -10.23
C LEU A 199 -5.00 -5.45 -11.09
N TYR A 200 -5.54 -4.27 -10.79
CA TYR A 200 -5.19 -3.01 -11.44
C TYR A 200 -4.32 -2.19 -10.50
N VAL A 201 -3.07 -1.94 -10.90
CA VAL A 201 -2.05 -1.33 -10.03
C VAL A 201 -1.31 -0.20 -10.71
N THR A 202 -0.75 0.70 -9.91
CA THR A 202 0.33 1.60 -10.35
C THR A 202 1.64 1.16 -9.70
N ASP A 203 2.73 1.23 -10.47
CA ASP A 203 4.03 0.70 -10.08
C ASP A 203 5.13 1.73 -10.32
N SER A 204 5.73 2.21 -9.24
CA SER A 204 6.78 3.24 -9.28
C SER A 204 8.07 2.83 -10.03
N ASP A 205 8.25 1.55 -10.38
CA ASP A 205 9.40 1.01 -11.11
C ASP A 205 9.16 0.78 -12.61
N ASP A 206 7.94 1.00 -13.11
CA ASP A 206 7.59 0.60 -14.47
C ASP A 206 7.98 1.63 -15.56
N GLY A 207 8.40 2.83 -15.13
CA GLY A 207 8.87 3.91 -16.00
C GLY A 207 7.78 4.59 -16.83
N LYS A 208 6.51 4.43 -16.44
CA LYS A 208 5.34 4.92 -17.15
C LYS A 208 4.33 5.49 -16.15
N THR A 209 3.41 6.32 -16.63
CA THR A 209 2.33 6.88 -15.81
C THR A 209 1.02 6.27 -16.27
N GLU A 210 0.77 5.02 -15.88
CA GLU A 210 -0.41 4.27 -16.32
C GLU A 210 -0.86 3.21 -15.31
N LEU A 211 -2.17 2.98 -15.30
CA LEU A 211 -2.76 1.87 -14.58
C LEU A 211 -2.50 0.56 -15.35
N THR A 212 -1.79 -0.36 -14.71
CA THR A 212 -1.44 -1.66 -15.30
C THR A 212 -2.35 -2.76 -14.76
N GLU A 213 -2.89 -3.58 -15.67
CA GLU A 213 -3.62 -4.80 -15.32
C GLU A 213 -2.67 -6.00 -15.27
N TYR A 214 -2.58 -6.65 -14.12
CA TYR A 214 -1.88 -7.92 -13.98
C TYR A 214 -2.85 -9.07 -13.73
N LYS A 215 -2.70 -10.14 -14.52
CA LYS A 215 -3.40 -11.39 -14.25
C LYS A 215 -2.88 -12.02 -12.96
N VAL A 216 -3.79 -12.63 -12.23
CA VAL A 216 -3.52 -13.32 -10.98
C VAL A 216 -3.48 -14.83 -11.20
N ASP A 217 -2.47 -15.46 -10.61
CA ASP A 217 -2.34 -16.92 -10.51
C ASP A 217 -2.31 -17.36 -9.05
N TYR A 218 -2.72 -18.60 -8.79
CA TYR A 218 -2.71 -19.21 -7.45
C TYR A 218 -1.71 -20.38 -7.44
N GLN A 219 -0.70 -20.29 -6.59
CA GLN A 219 0.34 -21.31 -6.46
C GLN A 219 0.29 -21.98 -5.10
N THR A 220 0.03 -23.28 -5.07
CA THR A 220 0.05 -24.08 -3.83
C THR A 220 1.36 -24.84 -3.71
N GLN A 221 1.99 -24.73 -2.55
CA GLN A 221 3.20 -25.48 -2.19
C GLN A 221 2.98 -26.22 -0.87
N THR A 222 3.51 -27.44 -0.77
CA THR A 222 3.65 -28.13 0.52
C THR A 222 4.91 -27.64 1.22
N LEU A 223 4.75 -27.20 2.46
CA LEU A 223 5.82 -26.81 3.36
C LEU A 223 5.98 -27.87 4.44
N THR A 224 7.23 -28.20 4.74
CA THR A 224 7.60 -29.19 5.75
C THR A 224 8.36 -28.51 6.87
N TYR A 225 7.95 -28.76 8.12
CA TYR A 225 8.66 -28.35 9.32
C TYR A 225 8.93 -29.55 10.20
N GLY A 226 10.03 -29.50 10.94
CA GLY A 226 10.50 -30.59 11.78
C GLY A 226 11.57 -31.42 11.08
N ASP A 227 12.37 -32.09 11.90
CA ASP A 227 13.50 -32.91 11.48
C ASP A 227 13.23 -34.41 11.67
N GLY A 228 12.08 -34.76 12.26
CA GLY A 228 11.69 -36.13 12.56
C GLY A 228 12.51 -36.78 13.68
N LYS A 229 13.38 -36.03 14.35
CA LYS A 229 14.23 -36.51 15.43
C LYS A 229 13.77 -35.92 16.77
N ASP A 230 13.84 -34.60 16.87
CA ASP A 230 13.46 -33.85 18.07
C ASP A 230 12.15 -33.09 17.85
N VAL A 231 11.84 -32.76 16.59
CA VAL A 231 10.60 -32.09 16.18
C VAL A 231 9.85 -32.97 15.18
N PRO A 232 8.61 -33.39 15.48
CA PRO A 232 7.79 -34.15 14.53
C PRO A 232 7.68 -33.45 13.18
N ILE A 233 7.76 -34.24 12.10
CA ILE A 233 7.53 -33.71 10.76
C ILE A 233 6.06 -33.33 10.62
N VAL A 234 5.81 -32.05 10.37
CA VAL A 234 4.49 -31.50 10.06
C VAL A 234 4.54 -30.95 8.65
N ASN A 235 3.60 -31.37 7.82
CA ASN A 235 3.39 -30.82 6.49
C ASN A 235 2.15 -29.94 6.51
N TRP A 236 2.23 -28.78 5.87
CA TRP A 236 1.05 -27.97 5.57
C TRP A 236 1.15 -27.42 4.16
N GLU A 237 0.01 -27.08 3.59
CA GLU A 237 -0.04 -26.40 2.30
C GLU A 237 -0.10 -24.89 2.52
N GLN A 238 0.59 -24.18 1.65
CA GLN A 238 0.50 -22.74 1.52
C GLN A 238 0.11 -22.42 0.09
N THR A 239 -1.01 -21.73 -0.08
CA THR A 239 -1.39 -21.12 -1.35
C THR A 239 -0.98 -19.65 -1.34
N LYS A 240 -0.26 -19.24 -2.39
CA LYS A 240 0.17 -17.88 -2.67
C LYS A 240 -0.61 -17.32 -3.84
N VAL A 241 -0.99 -16.05 -3.74
CA VAL A 241 -1.55 -15.28 -4.85
C VAL A 241 -0.39 -14.58 -5.55
N THR A 242 -0.25 -14.75 -6.86
CA THR A 242 0.89 -14.23 -7.64
C THR A 242 0.45 -13.31 -8.75
N MET A 243 1.23 -12.25 -8.98
CA MET A 243 1.09 -11.30 -10.08
C MET A 243 2.47 -10.85 -10.57
N ALA A 244 2.65 -10.67 -11.88
CA ALA A 244 3.90 -10.16 -12.47
C ALA A 244 5.19 -10.91 -12.06
N GLY A 245 5.10 -12.21 -11.72
CA GLY A 245 6.25 -13.00 -11.24
C GLY A 245 6.56 -12.87 -9.75
N TYR A 246 5.78 -12.09 -9.00
CA TYR A 246 5.85 -11.95 -7.55
C TYR A 246 4.68 -12.68 -6.90
N TYR A 247 4.83 -13.09 -5.64
CA TYR A 247 3.67 -13.36 -4.80
C TYR A 247 3.35 -12.16 -3.91
N ILE A 248 2.07 -11.96 -3.65
CA ILE A 248 1.57 -10.95 -2.73
C ILE A 248 1.80 -11.50 -1.32
N GLU A 249 2.72 -10.89 -0.58
CA GLU A 249 3.00 -11.29 0.80
C GLU A 249 1.97 -10.69 1.75
N GLN A 250 1.70 -9.41 1.58
CA GLN A 250 0.90 -8.60 2.48
C GLN A 250 0.17 -7.50 1.70
N TRP A 251 -0.96 -7.09 2.23
CA TRP A 251 -1.65 -5.87 1.86
C TRP A 251 -1.63 -4.90 3.04
N GLU A 252 -1.62 -3.61 2.74
CA GLU A 252 -1.80 -2.53 3.72
C GLU A 252 -2.92 -1.62 3.23
N ALA A 253 -3.75 -1.13 4.14
CA ALA A 253 -4.87 -0.27 3.79
C ALA A 253 -5.02 0.91 4.74
N LEU A 254 -5.19 2.09 4.14
CA LEU A 254 -5.58 3.32 4.83
C LEU A 254 -7.10 3.39 4.91
N ASN A 255 -7.63 3.15 6.11
CA ASN A 255 -9.05 3.25 6.44
C ASN A 255 -9.31 4.52 7.24
N LEU A 256 -9.20 5.66 6.57
CA LEU A 256 -9.51 6.97 7.15
C LEU A 256 -10.69 7.62 6.41
N PRO A 257 -11.72 8.10 7.12
CA PRO A 257 -12.86 8.73 6.48
C PRO A 257 -12.47 10.05 5.81
N PHE A 258 -13.05 10.31 4.63
CA PHE A 258 -12.85 11.52 3.84
C PHE A 258 -13.94 12.59 4.07
N ALA A 259 -15.04 12.29 4.77
CA ALA A 259 -16.22 13.15 4.81
C ALA A 259 -16.10 14.43 5.68
N ALA A 260 -14.98 14.64 6.39
CA ALA A 260 -14.79 15.82 7.23
C ALA A 260 -13.31 16.07 7.56
N ILE A 261 -12.42 16.08 6.56
CA ILE A 261 -10.99 16.36 6.79
C ILE A 261 -10.84 17.73 7.51
N PRO A 262 -10.31 17.78 8.75
CA PRO A 262 -10.24 19.00 9.57
C PRO A 262 -9.05 19.87 9.15
N GLU A 263 -8.88 21.01 9.82
CA GLU A 263 -7.62 21.76 9.77
C GLU A 263 -6.43 20.87 10.19
N PRO A 264 -5.21 21.12 9.68
CA PRO A 264 -4.04 20.29 9.99
C PRO A 264 -3.76 20.32 11.47
N SER A 265 -3.07 19.30 11.97
CA SER A 265 -2.50 19.40 13.31
C SER A 265 -1.55 20.62 13.39
N ALA A 266 -1.47 21.27 14.55
CA ALA A 266 -0.49 22.35 14.76
C ALA A 266 0.94 21.89 14.45
N PHE A 267 1.21 20.59 14.65
CA PHE A 267 2.45 19.92 14.25
C PHE A 267 2.61 19.82 12.73
N GLY A 268 1.55 19.51 11.98
CA GLY A 268 1.56 19.45 10.51
C GLY A 268 1.87 20.80 9.86
N LEU A 269 1.37 21.91 10.43
CA LEU A 269 1.71 23.27 9.98
C LEU A 269 3.18 23.62 10.23
N LEU A 270 3.74 23.23 11.39
CA LEU A 270 5.16 23.40 11.71
C LEU A 270 6.06 22.53 10.82
N ALA A 271 5.72 21.26 10.62
CA ALA A 271 6.46 20.36 9.74
C ALA A 271 6.42 20.85 8.28
N GLY A 272 5.25 21.28 7.81
CA GLY A 272 5.04 21.81 6.46
C GLY A 272 5.82 23.10 6.18
N THR A 273 5.79 24.05 7.10
CA THR A 273 6.53 25.31 6.98
C THR A 273 8.05 25.09 7.00
N CYS A 274 8.54 24.18 7.85
CA CYS A 274 9.96 23.82 7.88
C CYS A 274 10.40 23.03 6.63
N ALA A 275 9.58 22.12 6.11
CA ALA A 275 9.86 21.39 4.88
C ALA A 275 9.97 22.34 3.66
N LEU A 276 9.07 23.33 3.56
CA LEU A 276 9.13 24.37 2.53
C LEU A 276 10.40 25.24 2.66
N ALA A 277 10.80 25.60 3.89
CA ALA A 277 12.02 26.37 4.14
C ALA A 277 13.29 25.59 3.76
N LEU A 278 13.35 24.28 4.08
CA LEU A 278 14.43 23.39 3.70
C LEU A 278 14.52 23.23 2.17
N ALA A 279 13.40 23.00 1.50
CA ALA A 279 13.33 22.91 0.04
C ALA A 279 13.81 24.21 -0.64
N ALA A 280 13.40 25.38 -0.12
CA ALA A 280 13.85 26.68 -0.62
C ALA A 280 15.35 26.91 -0.40
N SER A 281 15.90 26.50 0.76
CA SER A 281 17.32 26.64 1.08
C SER A 281 18.22 25.75 0.19
N ARG A 282 17.76 24.54 -0.15
CA ARG A 282 18.48 23.60 -1.02
C ARG A 282 18.48 24.05 -2.48
N ARG A 283 17.39 24.66 -2.98
CA ARG A 283 17.35 25.26 -4.33
C ARG A 283 18.30 26.44 -4.52
N ARG A 284 18.63 27.18 -3.45
CA ARG A 284 19.58 28.31 -3.49
C ARG A 284 21.05 27.89 -3.42
N ARG A 285 21.35 26.61 -3.14
CA ARG A 285 22.71 26.07 -3.03
C ARG A 285 23.14 25.23 -4.25
N LYS A 286 22.29 25.12 -5.26
CA LYS A 286 22.65 24.64 -6.61
C LYS A 286 22.84 25.83 -7.52
#